data_AF-A0A7Y2JPJ4-F1
#
_entry.id   AF-A0A7Y2JPJ4-F1
#
_cell.length_a   1.000
_cell.length_b   1.000
_cell.length_c   1.000
_cell.angle_alpha   90.00
_cell.angle_beta   90.00
_cell.angle_gamma   90.00
#
_symmetry.space_group_name_H-M   'P 1'
#
loop_
_entity.id
_entity.type
_entity.pdbx_description
1 polymer ?
#
loop_
_entity_poly.entity_id
_entity_poly.type
_entity_poly.pdbx_seq_one_letter_code
_entity_poly.pdbx_strand_id
1 'polypeptide(L)'
;ALAYWQTLFSDDDAHWDKVVTIKGEDIAPVVTWGTSPEDVLPITASVPSPDSFKGGKVGAAQRSLEYMGLTPGQKLSDVKIDTVFIGSCTNGRIEDLRAAAEVVKGKKIAEGLRAMVVPGSGLVRAQAEEEGLADIFREAGFEWRLAGCSMCLAMNPDQLAPEERCASTSNRNFEGRQGYRGRTHLMSPAMAAAAAITGHLTDVRELM
;
A
#
# COMPACT_ATOMS: atom_id res chain seq x y z
N ALA A 1 31.41 -17.14 -1.07
CA ALA A 1 30.39 -16.56 -0.16
C ALA A 1 28.99 -17.10 -0.48
N LEU A 2 28.42 -16.83 -1.66
CA LEU A 2 27.05 -17.25 -2.01
C LEU A 2 26.79 -18.76 -1.84
N ALA A 3 27.68 -19.61 -2.35
CA ALA A 3 27.56 -21.06 -2.24
C ALA A 3 27.50 -21.57 -0.78
N TYR A 4 28.16 -20.87 0.16
CA TYR A 4 28.12 -21.20 1.58
C TYR A 4 26.82 -20.73 2.24
N TRP A 5 26.32 -19.53 1.91
CA TRP A 5 25.04 -19.07 2.44
C TRP A 5 23.86 -19.94 2.03
N GLN A 6 23.91 -20.53 0.83
CA GLN A 6 22.87 -21.46 0.36
C GLN A 6 22.80 -22.77 1.17
N THR A 7 23.81 -23.08 2.00
CA THR A 7 23.79 -24.26 2.87
C THR A 7 23.17 -23.99 4.25
N LEU A 8 22.72 -22.77 4.53
CA LEU A 8 22.13 -22.39 5.81
C LEU A 8 20.59 -22.48 5.73
N PHE A 9 20.04 -23.68 5.90
CA PHE A 9 18.61 -23.94 6.03
C PHE A 9 18.33 -24.68 7.35
N SER A 10 17.08 -24.67 7.81
CA SER A 10 16.68 -25.40 9.02
C SER A 10 16.81 -26.91 8.82
N ASP A 11 17.18 -27.64 9.86
CA ASP A 11 17.18 -29.11 9.84
C ASP A 11 15.74 -29.67 9.67
N ASP A 12 15.63 -30.87 9.08
CA ASP A 12 14.33 -31.53 8.82
C ASP A 12 13.54 -31.84 10.10
N ASP A 13 14.22 -31.95 11.24
CA ASP A 13 13.66 -32.23 12.57
C ASP A 13 13.53 -30.99 13.46
N ALA A 14 13.68 -29.78 12.88
CA ALA A 14 13.52 -28.53 13.59
C ALA A 14 12.14 -28.41 14.27
N HIS A 15 12.14 -28.07 15.55
CA HIS A 15 10.93 -27.91 16.35
C HIS A 15 10.39 -26.47 16.29
N TRP A 16 9.07 -26.33 16.21
CA TRP A 16 8.36 -25.05 16.20
C TRP A 16 7.22 -25.08 17.22
N ASP A 17 7.05 -24.01 18.01
CA ASP A 17 5.92 -23.89 18.95
C ASP A 17 4.56 -23.91 18.25
N LYS A 18 4.52 -23.44 16.99
CA LYS A 18 3.32 -23.38 16.15
C LYS A 18 3.68 -23.39 14.67
N VAL A 19 2.97 -24.21 13.89
CA VAL A 19 3.04 -24.22 12.42
C VAL A 19 1.70 -23.74 11.86
N VAL A 20 1.75 -22.74 10.97
CA VAL A 20 0.58 -22.22 10.26
C VAL A 20 0.84 -22.32 8.77
N THR A 21 0.01 -23.08 8.06
CA THR A 21 0.10 -23.23 6.60
C THR A 21 -0.92 -22.31 5.93
N ILE A 22 -0.44 -21.45 5.03
CA ILE A 22 -1.26 -20.52 4.25
C ILE A 22 -1.06 -20.84 2.77
N LYS A 23 -2.15 -21.08 2.05
CA LYS A 23 -2.11 -21.28 0.60
C LYS A 23 -2.09 -19.93 -0.09
N GLY A 24 -1.09 -19.71 -0.95
CA GLY A 24 -0.93 -18.42 -1.64
C GLY A 24 -2.10 -18.11 -2.57
N GLU A 25 -2.66 -19.13 -3.21
CA GLU A 25 -3.80 -19.02 -4.12
C GLU A 25 -5.10 -18.56 -3.43
N ASP A 26 -5.21 -18.73 -2.11
CA ASP A 26 -6.38 -18.30 -1.32
C ASP A 26 -6.27 -16.82 -0.88
N ILE A 27 -5.12 -16.17 -1.09
CA ILE A 27 -4.88 -14.79 -0.68
C ILE A 27 -5.38 -13.83 -1.76
N ALA A 28 -6.56 -13.24 -1.53
CA ALA A 28 -7.05 -12.14 -2.35
C ALA A 28 -6.18 -10.87 -2.17
N PRO A 29 -6.22 -9.91 -3.11
CA PRO A 29 -5.67 -8.57 -2.86
C PRO A 29 -6.33 -7.95 -1.61
N VAL A 30 -5.50 -7.42 -0.71
CA VAL A 30 -5.94 -6.89 0.58
C VAL A 30 -5.61 -5.42 0.74
N VAL A 31 -6.36 -4.76 1.62
CA VAL A 31 -6.16 -3.36 2.00
C VAL A 31 -6.47 -3.17 3.50
N THR A 32 -5.74 -2.28 4.15
CA THR A 32 -6.09 -1.90 5.54
C THR A 32 -7.30 -0.97 5.55
N TRP A 33 -8.23 -1.18 6.46
CA TRP A 33 -9.40 -0.30 6.67
C TRP A 33 -9.24 0.58 7.92
N GLY A 34 -8.47 0.14 8.92
CA GLY A 34 -8.26 0.85 10.18
C GLY A 34 -6.93 1.60 10.26
N THR A 35 -6.47 1.85 11.49
CA THR A 35 -5.21 2.58 11.79
C THR A 35 -4.09 1.65 12.27
N SER A 36 -4.32 0.34 12.28
CA SER A 36 -3.27 -0.67 12.50
C SER A 36 -3.03 -1.49 11.23
N PRO A 37 -1.80 -1.96 10.98
CA PRO A 37 -1.54 -2.92 9.91
C PRO A 37 -2.33 -4.24 10.05
N GLU A 38 -2.82 -4.58 11.25
CA GLU A 38 -3.67 -5.77 11.46
C GLU A 38 -5.12 -5.58 11.02
N ASP A 39 -5.56 -4.33 10.83
CA ASP A 39 -6.92 -3.99 10.42
C ASP A 39 -7.06 -4.14 8.90
N VAL A 40 -6.94 -5.37 8.41
CA VAL A 40 -6.84 -5.72 6.99
C VAL A 40 -8.00 -6.60 6.53
N LEU A 41 -8.46 -6.37 5.31
CA LEU A 41 -9.51 -7.16 4.67
C LEU A 41 -9.21 -7.35 3.18
N PRO A 42 -9.77 -8.38 2.53
CA PRO A 42 -9.84 -8.44 1.06
C PRO A 42 -10.49 -7.17 0.50
N ILE A 43 -10.00 -6.65 -0.63
CA ILE A 43 -10.56 -5.45 -1.27
C ILE A 43 -12.04 -5.59 -1.63
N THR A 44 -12.51 -6.82 -1.85
CA THR A 44 -13.90 -7.14 -2.15
C THR A 44 -14.83 -7.09 -0.93
N ALA A 45 -14.29 -6.87 0.28
CA ALA A 45 -15.07 -6.85 1.52
C ALA A 45 -15.67 -5.48 1.83
N SER A 46 -16.49 -5.45 2.87
CA SER A 46 -17.05 -4.23 3.45
C SER A 46 -16.38 -3.88 4.78
N VAL A 47 -16.34 -2.59 5.09
CA VAL A 47 -15.89 -2.04 6.37
C VAL A 47 -16.67 -2.70 7.52
N PRO A 48 -15.99 -3.24 8.55
CA PRO A 48 -16.64 -3.97 9.62
C PRO A 48 -17.39 -3.02 10.57
N SER A 49 -18.44 -3.51 11.21
CA SER A 49 -19.08 -2.80 12.33
C SER A 49 -18.28 -3.01 13.62
N PRO A 50 -18.11 -1.99 14.50
CA PRO A 50 -17.53 -2.18 15.82
C PRO A 50 -18.19 -3.32 16.63
N ASP A 51 -19.49 -3.54 16.44
CA ASP A 51 -20.27 -4.59 17.12
C ASP A 51 -19.89 -6.02 16.68
N SER A 52 -19.13 -6.16 15.58
CA SER A 52 -18.60 -7.47 15.14
C SER A 52 -17.36 -7.92 15.94
N PHE A 53 -16.78 -7.02 16.75
CA PHE A 53 -15.62 -7.29 17.58
C PHE A 53 -16.02 -7.59 19.03
N LYS A 54 -15.06 -8.10 19.81
CA LYS A 54 -15.26 -8.42 21.24
C LYS A 54 -14.18 -7.77 22.10
N GLY A 55 -14.53 -7.46 23.35
CA GLY A 55 -13.61 -6.87 24.33
C GLY A 55 -13.06 -5.52 23.87
N GLY A 56 -11.79 -5.24 24.17
CA GLY A 56 -11.14 -3.96 23.86
C GLY A 56 -11.09 -3.61 22.36
N LYS A 57 -11.29 -4.59 21.47
CA LYS A 57 -11.30 -4.36 20.01
C LYS A 57 -12.53 -3.57 19.54
N VAL A 58 -13.64 -3.58 20.28
CA VAL A 58 -14.84 -2.78 19.93
C VAL A 58 -14.51 -1.29 19.91
N GLY A 59 -13.93 -0.80 21.02
CA GLY A 59 -13.54 0.61 21.12
C GLY A 59 -12.39 0.99 20.17
N ALA A 60 -11.47 0.06 19.89
CA ALA A 60 -10.38 0.28 18.93
C ALA A 60 -10.92 0.40 17.48
N ALA A 61 -11.85 -0.48 17.09
CA ALA A 61 -12.51 -0.42 15.79
C ALA A 61 -13.28 0.89 15.64
N GLN A 62 -14.04 1.31 16.66
CA GLN A 62 -14.80 2.56 16.60
C GLN A 62 -13.91 3.79 16.39
N ARG A 63 -12.81 3.91 17.16
CA ARG A 63 -11.85 5.01 16.96
C ARG A 63 -11.19 4.97 15.58
N SER A 64 -10.85 3.77 15.09
CA SER A 64 -10.26 3.61 13.76
C SER A 64 -11.21 4.06 12.66
N LEU A 65 -12.50 3.71 12.75
CA LEU A 65 -13.52 4.15 11.79
C LEU A 65 -13.73 5.66 11.82
N GLU A 66 -13.77 6.26 13.02
CA GLU A 66 -13.89 7.71 13.19
C GLU A 66 -12.69 8.43 12.57
N TYR A 67 -11.46 8.00 12.88
CA TYR A 67 -10.24 8.56 12.30
C TYR A 67 -10.22 8.43 10.78
N MET A 68 -10.47 7.21 10.29
CA MET A 68 -10.46 6.89 8.87
C MET A 68 -11.67 7.45 8.13
N GLY A 69 -12.67 8.02 8.81
CA GLY A 69 -13.89 8.53 8.20
C GLY A 69 -14.60 7.48 7.37
N LEU A 70 -14.71 6.25 7.88
CA LEU A 70 -15.35 5.11 7.21
C LEU A 70 -16.65 4.75 7.92
N THR A 71 -17.63 4.28 7.13
CA THR A 71 -18.93 3.86 7.65
C THR A 71 -19.03 2.33 7.65
N PRO A 72 -19.52 1.68 8.72
CA PRO A 72 -19.80 0.24 8.70
C PRO A 72 -20.65 -0.18 7.51
N GLY A 73 -20.28 -1.29 6.85
CA GLY A 73 -20.97 -1.82 5.68
C GLY A 73 -20.58 -1.17 4.35
N GLN A 74 -19.90 -0.02 4.35
CA GLN A 74 -19.33 0.59 3.14
C GLN A 74 -18.40 -0.42 2.46
N LYS A 75 -18.54 -0.63 1.15
CA LYS A 75 -17.58 -1.47 0.42
C LYS A 75 -16.24 -0.76 0.38
N LEU A 76 -15.16 -1.52 0.56
CA LEU A 76 -13.81 -0.94 0.46
C LEU A 76 -13.57 -0.34 -0.92
N SER A 77 -14.10 -0.98 -1.97
CA SER A 77 -14.06 -0.48 -3.35
C SER A 77 -14.69 0.92 -3.53
N ASP A 78 -15.61 1.34 -2.67
CA ASP A 78 -16.32 2.62 -2.81
C ASP A 78 -15.58 3.77 -2.11
N VAL A 79 -14.45 3.48 -1.46
CA VAL A 79 -13.66 4.47 -0.71
C VAL A 79 -12.82 5.30 -1.69
N LYS A 80 -13.22 6.55 -1.89
CA LYS A 80 -12.46 7.54 -2.67
C LYS A 80 -11.16 7.93 -2.00
N ILE A 81 -10.12 8.17 -2.80
CA ILE A 81 -8.80 8.60 -2.33
C ILE A 81 -8.41 9.95 -2.95
N ASP A 82 -7.49 10.64 -2.29
CA ASP A 82 -6.99 11.96 -2.69
C ASP A 82 -5.51 11.88 -3.14
N THR A 83 -4.76 10.93 -2.56
CA THR A 83 -3.33 10.77 -2.82
C THR A 83 -2.94 9.31 -3.03
N VAL A 84 -1.96 9.07 -3.90
CA VAL A 84 -1.28 7.77 -4.06
C VAL A 84 0.21 7.91 -3.77
N PHE A 85 0.72 6.99 -2.95
CA PHE A 85 2.14 6.89 -2.63
C PHE A 85 2.66 5.49 -2.93
N ILE A 86 3.51 5.38 -3.96
CA ILE A 86 4.21 4.14 -4.32
C ILE A 86 5.69 4.33 -4.01
N GLY A 87 6.23 3.52 -3.10
CA GLY A 87 7.63 3.54 -2.75
C GLY A 87 7.90 3.50 -1.25
N SER A 88 8.66 2.52 -0.80
CA SER A 88 9.20 2.49 0.57
C SER A 88 10.39 1.54 0.59
N CYS A 89 11.07 1.39 1.73
CA CYS A 89 12.04 0.30 1.87
C CYS A 89 11.38 -1.09 1.72
N THR A 90 10.06 -1.19 1.93
CA THR A 90 9.29 -2.43 1.79
C THR A 90 8.83 -2.69 0.36
N ASN A 91 8.46 -1.64 -0.38
CA ASN A 91 7.77 -1.72 -1.67
C ASN A 91 8.26 -0.69 -2.69
N GLY A 92 9.58 -0.52 -2.78
CA GLY A 92 10.25 0.36 -3.73
C GLY A 92 11.35 -0.35 -4.51
N ARG A 93 11.33 -1.68 -4.60
CA ARG A 93 12.28 -2.46 -5.40
C ARG A 93 11.89 -2.40 -6.88
N ILE A 94 12.78 -2.86 -7.76
CA ILE A 94 12.53 -2.76 -9.21
C ILE A 94 11.29 -3.56 -9.63
N GLU A 95 11.06 -4.73 -9.05
CA GLU A 95 9.88 -5.56 -9.30
C GLU A 95 8.58 -4.90 -8.84
N ASP A 96 8.61 -4.13 -7.75
CA ASP A 96 7.47 -3.35 -7.27
C ASP A 96 7.09 -2.27 -8.29
N LEU A 97 8.10 -1.57 -8.82
CA LEU A 97 7.91 -0.52 -9.82
C LEU A 97 7.43 -1.06 -11.17
N ARG A 98 7.95 -2.21 -11.61
CA ARG A 98 7.46 -2.91 -12.81
C ARG A 98 6.01 -3.31 -12.67
N ALA A 99 5.63 -3.93 -11.55
CA ALA A 99 4.25 -4.33 -11.30
C ALA A 99 3.27 -3.16 -11.32
N ALA A 100 3.65 -2.02 -10.73
CA ALA A 100 2.86 -0.79 -10.80
C ALA A 100 2.83 -0.20 -12.22
N ALA A 101 3.95 -0.20 -12.93
CA ALA A 101 4.07 0.32 -14.30
C ALA A 101 3.14 -0.41 -15.28
N GLU A 102 3.05 -1.75 -15.19
CA GLU A 102 2.16 -2.55 -16.04
C GLU A 102 0.68 -2.13 -15.87
N VAL A 103 0.27 -1.74 -14.66
CA VAL A 103 -1.10 -1.27 -14.41
C VAL A 103 -1.34 0.12 -15.01
N VAL A 104 -0.39 1.04 -14.89
CA VAL A 104 -0.56 2.45 -15.30
C VAL A 104 -0.27 2.72 -16.78
N LYS A 105 0.43 1.81 -17.48
CA LYS A 105 0.88 2.02 -18.85
C LYS A 105 -0.27 2.39 -19.79
N GLY A 106 -0.12 3.53 -20.48
CA GLY A 106 -1.12 4.05 -21.42
C GLY A 106 -2.38 4.63 -20.77
N LYS A 107 -2.41 4.77 -19.43
CA LYS A 107 -3.53 5.34 -18.67
C LYS A 107 -3.09 6.65 -18.00
N LYS A 108 -4.04 7.37 -17.39
CA LYS A 108 -3.80 8.60 -16.63
C LYS A 108 -4.38 8.46 -15.24
N ILE A 109 -3.76 9.08 -14.25
CA ILE A 109 -4.33 9.19 -12.91
C ILE A 109 -5.66 9.95 -12.94
N ALA A 110 -6.54 9.64 -11.99
CA ALA A 110 -7.81 10.31 -11.82
C ALA A 110 -7.63 11.82 -11.60
N GLU A 111 -8.57 12.62 -12.10
CA GLU A 111 -8.52 14.08 -11.98
C GLU A 111 -8.51 14.54 -10.52
N GLY A 112 -7.66 15.53 -10.22
CA GLY A 112 -7.53 16.09 -8.87
C GLY A 112 -6.72 15.25 -7.89
N LEU A 113 -6.24 14.06 -8.30
CA LEU A 113 -5.46 13.16 -7.46
C LEU A 113 -3.97 13.53 -7.49
N ARG A 114 -3.32 13.54 -6.33
CA ARG A 114 -1.86 13.68 -6.24
C ARG A 114 -1.21 12.30 -6.15
N ALA A 115 -0.40 11.92 -7.13
CA ALA A 115 0.24 10.61 -7.14
C ALA A 115 1.76 10.74 -7.24
N MET A 116 2.51 9.95 -6.46
CA MET A 116 3.98 9.98 -6.50
C MET A 116 4.59 8.58 -6.43
N VAL A 117 5.76 8.47 -7.05
CA VAL A 117 6.61 7.27 -7.02
C VAL A 117 7.98 7.59 -6.46
N VAL A 118 8.42 6.80 -5.48
CA VAL A 118 9.67 6.96 -4.76
C VAL A 118 10.47 5.65 -4.80
N PRO A 119 11.53 5.56 -5.63
CA PRO A 119 12.36 4.36 -5.68
C PRO A 119 13.04 4.06 -4.33
N GLY A 120 13.20 2.79 -3.99
CA GLY A 120 13.76 2.35 -2.71
C GLY A 120 15.27 2.61 -2.56
N SER A 121 15.97 2.85 -3.67
CA SER A 121 17.39 3.25 -3.68
C SER A 121 17.75 4.01 -4.96
N GLY A 122 18.92 4.68 -4.95
CA GLY A 122 19.45 5.32 -6.15
C GLY A 122 19.73 4.33 -7.30
N LEU A 123 20.12 3.10 -6.98
CA LEU A 123 20.34 2.04 -7.98
C LEU A 123 19.02 1.59 -8.61
N VAL A 124 17.98 1.38 -7.81
CA VAL A 124 16.65 1.04 -8.33
C VAL A 124 16.10 2.19 -9.17
N ARG A 125 16.31 3.44 -8.77
CA ARG A 125 15.91 4.60 -9.57
C ARG A 125 16.61 4.62 -10.93
N ALA A 126 17.94 4.46 -10.95
CA ALA A 126 18.71 4.45 -12.19
C ALA A 126 18.26 3.31 -13.11
N GLN A 127 18.04 2.12 -12.55
CA GLN A 127 17.53 0.97 -13.30
C GLN A 127 16.11 1.22 -13.84
N ALA A 128 15.21 1.78 -13.04
CA ALA A 128 13.85 2.11 -13.49
C ALA A 128 13.83 3.20 -14.58
N GLU A 129 14.79 4.12 -14.57
CA GLU A 129 14.99 5.11 -15.63
C GLU A 129 15.55 4.46 -16.90
N GLU A 130 16.52 3.55 -16.79
CA GLU A 130 17.06 2.76 -17.92
C GLU A 130 15.99 1.88 -18.58
N GLU A 131 15.09 1.28 -17.78
CA GLU A 131 13.98 0.46 -18.27
C GLU A 131 12.79 1.28 -18.79
N GLY A 132 12.82 2.61 -18.71
CA GLY A 132 11.73 3.49 -19.15
C GLY A 132 10.51 3.53 -18.23
N LEU A 133 10.58 2.91 -17.04
CA LEU A 133 9.47 2.90 -16.07
C LEU A 133 9.16 4.30 -15.55
N ALA A 134 10.20 5.12 -15.36
CA ALA A 134 10.04 6.49 -14.91
C ALA A 134 9.18 7.32 -15.88
N ASP A 135 9.32 7.08 -17.18
CA ASP A 135 8.55 7.78 -18.20
C ASP A 135 7.10 7.30 -18.25
N ILE A 136 6.85 6.00 -18.09
CA ILE A 136 5.50 5.46 -17.92
C ILE A 136 4.76 6.15 -16.76
N PHE A 137 5.42 6.31 -15.61
CA PHE A 137 4.82 6.98 -14.45
C PHE A 137 4.57 8.47 -14.71
N ARG A 138 5.53 9.20 -15.28
CA ARG A 138 5.37 10.63 -15.61
C ARG A 138 4.27 10.84 -16.64
N GLU A 139 4.21 10.00 -17.66
CA GLU A 139 3.15 10.00 -18.65
C GLU A 139 1.80 9.76 -18.00
N ALA A 140 1.67 8.85 -17.04
CA ALA A 140 0.43 8.64 -16.30
C ALA A 140 0.05 9.84 -15.39
N GLY A 141 0.99 10.74 -15.09
CA GLY A 141 0.77 11.94 -14.26
C GLY A 141 1.36 11.83 -12.85
N PHE A 142 2.16 10.80 -12.56
CA PHE A 142 2.84 10.67 -11.27
C PHE A 142 4.04 11.60 -11.16
N GLU A 143 4.26 12.11 -9.95
CA GLU A 143 5.51 12.74 -9.56
C GLU A 143 6.60 11.67 -9.40
N TRP A 144 7.64 11.73 -10.24
CA TRP A 144 8.82 10.87 -10.09
C TRP A 144 9.83 11.49 -9.13
N ARG A 145 9.96 10.93 -7.93
CA ARG A 145 10.79 11.49 -6.85
C ARG A 145 12.19 10.87 -6.81
N LEU A 146 13.08 11.54 -6.07
CA LEU A 146 14.38 10.97 -5.69
C LEU A 146 14.18 9.82 -4.70
N ALA A 147 15.12 8.87 -4.71
CA ALA A 147 15.08 7.74 -3.79
C ALA A 147 15.22 8.19 -2.32
N GLY A 148 14.41 7.61 -1.44
CA GLY A 148 14.42 7.92 -0.01
C GLY A 148 13.15 7.49 0.71
N CYS A 149 13.04 7.83 2.00
CA CYS A 149 11.85 7.46 2.80
C CYS A 149 10.59 8.26 2.41
N SER A 150 10.74 9.52 1.98
CA SER A 150 9.63 10.41 1.59
C SER A 150 8.42 10.30 2.55
N MET A 151 7.20 10.21 2.02
CA MET A 151 5.95 10.14 2.78
C MET A 151 5.84 8.87 3.64
N CYS A 152 6.62 7.81 3.42
CA CYS A 152 6.63 6.64 4.31
C CYS A 152 7.07 7.02 5.74
N LEU A 153 7.92 8.05 5.87
CA LEU A 153 8.32 8.64 7.15
C LEU A 153 7.70 10.03 7.39
N ALA A 154 7.41 10.79 6.33
CA ALA A 154 6.78 12.11 6.39
C ALA A 154 7.52 13.14 7.28
N MET A 155 8.85 13.02 7.38
CA MET A 155 9.73 14.03 7.99
C MET A 155 10.26 15.06 6.97
N ASN A 156 9.72 15.00 5.75
CA ASN A 156 9.99 15.92 4.65
C ASN A 156 8.68 16.62 4.24
N PRO A 157 8.68 17.49 3.22
CA PRO A 157 7.45 18.14 2.74
C PRO A 157 6.41 17.20 2.11
N ASP A 158 6.75 15.93 1.82
CA ASP A 158 5.78 14.95 1.34
C ASP A 158 4.96 14.44 2.54
N GLN A 159 3.88 15.16 2.84
CA GLN A 159 2.94 14.82 3.91
C GLN A 159 1.50 14.90 3.41
N LEU A 160 0.63 14.14 4.07
CA LEU A 160 -0.81 14.26 3.94
C LEU A 160 -1.32 15.46 4.74
N ALA A 161 -2.24 16.20 4.15
CA ALA A 161 -3.06 17.17 4.83
C ALA A 161 -4.09 16.47 5.75
N PRO A 162 -4.66 17.19 6.74
CA PRO A 162 -5.73 16.65 7.56
C PRO A 162 -6.87 16.11 6.71
N GLU A 163 -7.31 14.89 7.03
CA GLU A 163 -8.41 14.16 6.39
C GLU A 163 -8.15 13.69 4.95
N GLU A 164 -7.01 14.06 4.36
CA GLU A 164 -6.55 13.56 3.06
C GLU A 164 -6.33 12.05 3.13
N ARG A 165 -6.86 11.32 2.16
CA ARG A 165 -6.82 9.86 2.11
C ARG A 165 -5.81 9.35 1.09
N CYS A 166 -4.92 8.50 1.57
CA CYS A 166 -3.83 7.93 0.79
C CYS A 166 -4.00 6.42 0.55
N ALA A 167 -3.84 6.00 -0.70
CA ALA A 167 -3.46 4.62 -1.04
C ALA A 167 -1.93 4.51 -1.05
N SER A 168 -1.37 3.72 -0.14
CA SER A 168 0.05 3.76 0.20
C SER A 168 0.69 2.38 0.17
N THR A 169 1.91 2.30 -0.37
CA THR A 169 2.77 1.10 -0.29
C THR A 169 3.79 1.22 0.85
N SER A 170 3.48 2.01 1.88
CA SER A 170 4.18 1.98 3.16
C SER A 170 3.88 0.65 3.88
N ASN A 171 4.56 0.40 5.00
CA ASN A 171 4.27 -0.72 5.91
C ASN A 171 3.61 -0.30 7.23
N ARG A 172 3.28 1.00 7.38
CA ARG A 172 2.73 1.58 8.61
C ARG A 172 1.69 2.65 8.27
N ASN A 173 0.55 2.58 8.95
CA ASN A 173 -0.61 3.47 8.79
C ASN A 173 -1.20 3.97 10.13
N PHE A 174 -0.44 3.91 11.22
CA PHE A 174 -0.89 4.49 12.48
C PHE A 174 -1.16 5.99 12.35
N GLU A 175 -2.02 6.51 13.22
CA GLU A 175 -2.47 7.89 13.18
C GLU A 175 -1.29 8.87 13.15
N GLY A 176 -1.29 9.78 12.18
CA GLY A 176 -0.22 10.77 12.02
C GLY A 176 1.02 10.28 11.26
N ARG A 177 1.07 9.01 10.84
CA ARG A 177 2.28 8.41 10.25
C ARG A 177 2.76 9.11 8.99
N GLN A 178 1.86 9.42 8.07
CA GLN A 178 2.16 10.03 6.77
C GLN A 178 1.80 11.53 6.73
N GLY A 179 1.43 12.11 7.87
CA GLY A 179 0.93 13.48 7.99
C GLY A 179 -0.12 13.60 9.10
N TYR A 180 -0.20 14.77 9.74
CA TYR A 180 -1.14 15.00 10.83
C TYR A 180 -2.59 14.82 10.35
N ARG A 181 -3.32 13.91 11.01
CA ARG A 181 -4.71 13.52 10.65
C ARG A 181 -4.90 12.98 9.22
N GLY A 182 -3.83 12.55 8.56
CA GLY A 182 -3.90 11.89 7.25
C GLY A 182 -4.41 10.45 7.36
N ARG A 183 -5.23 10.00 6.41
CA ARG A 183 -5.89 8.68 6.42
C ARG A 183 -5.18 7.73 5.46
N THR A 184 -4.46 6.76 5.98
CA THR A 184 -3.60 5.89 5.15
C THR A 184 -4.16 4.47 5.03
N HIS A 185 -4.28 3.98 3.79
CA HIS A 185 -4.58 2.59 3.47
C HIS A 185 -3.33 1.91 2.91
N LEU A 186 -2.89 0.81 3.53
CA LEU A 186 -1.78 0.01 3.05
C LEU A 186 -2.25 -1.00 2.02
N MET A 187 -1.53 -1.09 0.90
CA MET A 187 -1.78 -2.07 -0.16
C MET A 187 -0.53 -2.31 -1.01
N SER A 188 -0.59 -3.26 -1.94
CA SER A 188 0.52 -3.55 -2.86
C SER A 188 0.74 -2.43 -3.90
N PRO A 189 1.91 -2.35 -4.54
CA PRO A 189 2.18 -1.40 -5.63
C PRO A 189 1.17 -1.44 -6.77
N ALA A 190 0.78 -2.64 -7.20
CA ALA A 190 -0.22 -2.80 -8.26
C ALA A 190 -1.60 -2.27 -7.84
N MET A 191 -2.02 -2.53 -6.59
CA MET A 191 -3.27 -2.01 -6.03
C MET A 191 -3.26 -0.48 -5.89
N ALA A 192 -2.14 0.10 -5.44
CA ALA A 192 -1.98 1.54 -5.33
C ALA A 192 -2.00 2.21 -6.71
N ALA A 193 -1.36 1.59 -7.71
CA ALA A 193 -1.43 2.01 -9.11
C ALA A 193 -2.86 1.94 -9.65
N ALA A 194 -3.60 0.86 -9.39
CA ALA A 194 -5.00 0.73 -9.78
C ALA A 194 -5.86 1.84 -9.17
N ALA A 195 -5.67 2.12 -7.89
CA ALA A 195 -6.38 3.19 -7.19
C ALA A 195 -6.06 4.58 -7.76
N ALA A 196 -4.83 4.81 -8.22
CA ALA A 196 -4.46 6.07 -8.87
C ALA A 196 -5.25 6.32 -10.16
N ILE A 197 -5.54 5.25 -10.93
CA ILE A 197 -6.26 5.35 -12.20
C ILE A 197 -7.77 5.58 -11.96
N THR A 198 -8.35 4.92 -10.97
CA THR A 198 -9.81 4.95 -10.73
C THR A 198 -10.27 6.02 -9.74
N GLY A 199 -9.37 6.53 -8.90
CA GLY A 199 -9.68 7.51 -7.85
C GLY A 199 -10.32 6.91 -6.59
N HIS A 200 -10.36 5.57 -6.46
CA HIS A 200 -10.87 4.88 -5.29
C HIS A 200 -10.03 3.62 -5.00
N LEU A 201 -10.14 3.06 -3.79
CA LEU A 201 -9.53 1.75 -3.51
C LEU A 201 -10.07 0.73 -4.52
N THR A 202 -9.19 0.02 -5.23
CA THR A 202 -9.58 -0.77 -6.41
C THR A 202 -8.95 -2.13 -6.39
N ASP A 203 -9.71 -3.15 -6.78
CA ASP A 203 -9.17 -4.47 -7.03
C ASP A 203 -8.36 -4.46 -8.34
N VAL A 204 -7.04 -4.63 -8.23
CA VAL A 204 -6.14 -4.57 -9.39
C VAL A 204 -6.48 -5.60 -10.47
N ARG A 205 -7.14 -6.70 -10.12
CA ARG A 205 -7.56 -7.75 -11.06
C ARG A 205 -8.58 -7.25 -12.08
N GLU A 206 -9.24 -6.13 -11.84
CA GLU A 206 -10.17 -5.50 -12.80
C GLU A 206 -9.45 -4.72 -13.91
N LEU A 207 -8.12 -4.50 -13.79
CA LEU A 207 -7.30 -3.69 -14.71
C LEU A 207 -6.17 -4.46 -15.39
N MET A 208 -6.01 -5.75 -15.10
CA MET A 208 -4.96 -6.64 -15.59
C MET A 208 -5.47 -7.69 -16.57
#